data_AF-A0A1E7Z9H9-F1
#
_entry.id   AF-A0A1E7Z9H9-F1
#
_cell.length_a   1.000
_cell.length_b   1.000
_cell.length_c   1.000
_cell.angle_alpha   90.00
_cell.angle_beta   90.00
_cell.angle_gamma   90.00
#
_symmetry.space_group_name_H-M   'P 1'
#
loop_
_entity.id
_entity.type
_entity.pdbx_description
1 polymer ?
#
loop_
_entity_poly.entity_id
_entity_poly.type
_entity_poly.pdbx_seq_one_letter_code
_entity_poly.pdbx_strand_id
1 'polypeptide(L)'
;MKIFIHVGPGKTGSSAIQKWLNDHSDILLQRGFYYPSHGVDENGISSGNALSIFEYNSNSELCFSEDKANAILKKARTKGCHSLILSSEAFIARFEPILNAFSSCEFIYYIRNPLECAESLYNQSVKRHFNTEPISEPKIGYKRLIKLKNAVSKKAGCSINVRLYGKQFFKGGDIVSDFLDAISIKEKFDSESAYVNKSYSFEAVEFKRALNFFPAQKLHAELDRCLQSYEGRIRKFSFINPASYQKAIMDASEALKGISRELDLPLNEMAESLSQATQREFKEQKIKAIQVCEVLIYLHEKNSKLFQTVRFLVENRLLPKHIIDVFDEGFSLCFSQLSAKGKTKGFFRFRNQGIKSLNHQDFAIFYTFADNISTNSGKKEAENFRDLAIYSESKGEIFEALRFIQIAKLKRPHGKIINQKLRELSDKIFMNRRNVFK
;
A
#
# COMPACT_ATOMS: atom_id res chain seq x y z
N MET A 1 29.18 -3.33 23.28
CA MET A 1 27.75 -3.19 22.97
C MET A 1 27.52 -3.64 21.55
N LYS A 2 26.59 -4.57 21.32
CA LYS A 2 26.23 -5.08 19.99
C LYS A 2 25.09 -4.24 19.40
N ILE A 3 25.20 -3.81 18.15
CA ILE A 3 24.18 -2.99 17.49
C ILE A 3 23.53 -3.82 16.38
N PHE A 4 22.22 -4.00 16.44
CA PHE A 4 21.43 -4.68 15.43
C PHE A 4 20.64 -3.66 14.62
N ILE A 5 20.82 -3.66 13.30
CA ILE A 5 20.12 -2.76 12.37
C ILE A 5 19.23 -3.60 11.46
N HIS A 6 17.94 -3.66 11.78
CA HIS A 6 16.96 -4.27 10.89
C HIS A 6 16.62 -3.32 9.73
N VAL A 7 17.05 -3.73 8.53
CA VAL A 7 16.86 -3.02 7.27
C VAL A 7 15.78 -3.72 6.45
N GLY A 8 14.57 -3.86 7.01
CA GLY A 8 13.48 -4.58 6.35
C GLY A 8 13.11 -3.93 5.01
N PRO A 9 13.44 -4.52 3.84
CA PRO A 9 12.88 -4.03 2.59
C PRO A 9 11.35 -4.15 2.67
N GLY A 10 10.64 -3.23 2.03
CA GLY A 10 9.18 -3.16 2.15
C GLY A 10 8.51 -4.52 1.96
N LYS A 11 7.49 -4.80 2.77
CA LYS A 11 6.68 -6.04 2.74
C LYS A 11 7.36 -7.31 3.28
N THR A 12 8.32 -7.15 4.18
CA THR A 12 9.00 -8.25 4.89
C THR A 12 8.64 -8.35 6.38
N GLY A 13 7.45 -7.87 6.77
CA GLY A 13 6.96 -8.01 8.15
C GLY A 13 7.53 -6.98 9.13
N SER A 14 8.22 -5.94 8.65
CA SER A 14 8.78 -4.85 9.46
C SER A 14 7.80 -4.28 10.48
N SER A 15 6.53 -4.06 10.10
CA SER A 15 5.52 -3.52 11.02
C SER A 15 5.20 -4.47 12.18
N ALA A 16 5.21 -5.78 11.96
CA ALA A 16 4.99 -6.77 13.03
C ALA A 16 6.17 -6.77 14.01
N ILE A 17 7.40 -6.78 13.48
CA ILE A 17 8.63 -6.69 14.29
C ILE A 17 8.64 -5.40 15.11
N GLN A 18 8.43 -4.25 14.46
CA GLN A 18 8.50 -2.93 15.11
C GLN A 18 7.43 -2.77 16.19
N LYS A 19 6.19 -3.20 15.91
CA LYS A 19 5.12 -3.17 16.90
C LYS A 19 5.49 -4.01 18.11
N TRP A 20 5.91 -5.25 17.89
CA TRP A 20 6.28 -6.16 18.97
C TRP A 20 7.42 -5.58 19.83
N LEU A 21 8.48 -5.08 19.20
CA LEU A 21 9.62 -4.47 19.91
C LEU A 21 9.21 -3.22 20.71
N ASN A 22 8.28 -2.42 20.19
CA ASN A 22 7.78 -1.24 20.89
C ASN A 22 6.94 -1.63 22.12
N ASP A 23 6.01 -2.58 21.94
CA ASP A 23 5.12 -3.07 22.99
C ASP A 23 5.88 -3.82 24.11
N HIS A 24 7.02 -4.43 23.79
CA HIS A 24 7.84 -5.20 24.75
C HIS A 24 9.13 -4.47 25.14
N SER A 25 9.21 -3.16 24.95
CA SER A 25 10.43 -2.38 25.16
C SER A 25 10.93 -2.42 26.62
N ASP A 26 10.05 -2.45 27.62
CA ASP A 26 10.42 -2.59 29.02
C ASP A 26 11.03 -3.97 29.33
N ILE A 27 10.40 -5.01 28.77
CA ILE A 27 10.81 -6.40 28.91
C ILE A 27 12.18 -6.65 28.24
N LEU A 28 12.43 -6.02 27.09
CA LEU A 28 13.72 -6.01 26.41
C LEU A 28 14.78 -5.27 27.24
N LEU A 29 14.40 -4.13 27.80
CA LEU A 29 15.29 -3.30 28.60
C LEU A 29 15.81 -4.03 29.83
N GLN A 30 14.94 -4.74 30.56
CA GLN A 30 15.33 -5.56 31.71
C GLN A 30 16.34 -6.65 31.37
N ARG A 31 16.34 -7.13 30.10
CA ARG A 31 17.30 -8.13 29.60
C ARG A 31 18.54 -7.52 28.94
N GLY A 32 18.74 -6.21 29.07
CA GLY A 32 19.89 -5.50 28.53
C GLY A 32 19.82 -5.22 27.02
N PHE A 33 18.62 -5.27 26.42
CA PHE A 33 18.38 -4.84 25.03
C PHE A 33 17.68 -3.49 25.01
N TYR A 34 18.30 -2.49 24.40
CA TYR A 34 17.67 -1.19 24.20
C TYR A 34 17.02 -1.10 22.83
N TYR A 35 15.70 -0.95 22.80
CA TYR A 35 14.93 -0.58 21.61
C TYR A 35 14.31 0.81 21.82
N PRO A 36 14.66 1.83 21.02
CA PRO A 36 14.09 3.16 21.18
C PRO A 36 12.59 3.18 20.87
N SER A 37 11.80 3.71 21.81
CA SER A 37 10.39 3.97 21.58
C SER A 37 10.20 4.96 20.43
N HIS A 38 9.14 4.77 19.66
CA HIS A 38 8.79 5.60 18.53
C HIS A 38 7.26 5.65 18.36
N GLY A 39 6.78 6.74 17.77
CA GLY A 39 5.35 6.96 17.57
C GLY A 39 4.75 6.06 16.50
N VAL A 40 3.47 5.79 16.64
CA VAL A 40 2.62 5.14 15.65
C VAL A 40 1.59 6.18 15.21
N ASP A 41 1.36 6.32 13.91
CA ASP A 41 0.34 7.26 13.41
C ASP A 41 -1.10 6.81 13.75
N GLU A 42 -2.08 7.66 13.45
CA GLU A 42 -3.52 7.39 13.66
C GLU A 42 -4.02 6.10 12.98
N ASN A 43 -3.26 5.56 12.01
CA ASN A 43 -3.59 4.34 11.29
C ASN A 43 -2.80 3.12 11.80
N GLY A 44 -2.10 3.25 12.94
CA GLY A 44 -1.30 2.16 13.47
C GLY A 44 0.01 1.94 12.70
N ILE A 45 0.47 2.91 11.90
CA ILE A 45 1.68 2.79 11.07
C ILE A 45 2.85 3.50 11.74
N SER A 46 3.94 2.77 11.89
CA SER A 46 5.21 3.26 12.43
C SER A 46 6.23 3.40 11.30
N SER A 47 7.03 4.47 11.33
CA SER A 47 8.25 4.61 10.51
C SER A 47 9.47 3.90 11.12
N GLY A 48 9.26 3.19 12.22
CA GLY A 48 10.27 2.57 13.06
C GLY A 48 11.19 3.62 13.68
N ASN A 49 12.46 3.26 13.80
CA ASN A 49 13.49 4.12 14.39
C ASN A 49 14.16 5.07 13.39
N ALA A 50 13.55 5.35 12.23
CA ALA A 50 14.12 6.27 11.25
C ALA A 50 14.46 7.62 11.89
N LEU A 51 13.48 8.26 12.53
CA LEU A 51 13.66 9.58 13.16
C LEU A 51 14.48 9.54 14.46
N SER A 52 14.83 8.35 14.93
CA SER A 52 15.71 8.16 16.08
C SER A 52 17.18 8.40 15.74
N ILE A 53 17.58 8.31 14.47
CA ILE A 53 18.95 8.59 14.00
C ILE A 53 19.00 9.45 12.72
N PHE A 54 17.84 9.84 12.18
CA PHE A 54 17.69 10.77 11.07
C PHE A 54 16.81 11.96 11.47
N GLU A 55 16.83 13.01 10.66
CA GLU A 55 15.96 14.19 10.78
C GLU A 55 15.65 14.79 9.41
N TYR A 56 14.58 15.57 9.34
CA TYR A 56 14.21 16.29 8.13
C TYR A 56 14.94 17.63 8.08
N ASN A 57 15.64 17.90 6.98
CA ASN A 57 16.21 19.22 6.72
C ASN A 57 15.11 20.21 6.28
N SER A 58 15.49 21.48 6.04
CA SER A 58 14.60 22.52 5.53
C SER A 58 13.92 22.18 4.20
N ASN A 59 14.49 21.28 3.41
CA ASN A 59 13.95 20.79 2.14
C ASN A 59 13.06 19.56 2.30
N SER A 60 12.70 19.15 3.53
CA SER A 60 11.94 17.93 3.83
C SER A 60 12.64 16.64 3.39
N GLU A 61 13.97 16.66 3.29
CA GLU A 61 14.78 15.47 3.01
C GLU A 61 15.26 14.84 4.30
N LEU A 62 15.20 13.51 4.37
CA LEU A 62 15.61 12.76 5.54
C LEU A 62 17.13 12.55 5.53
N CYS A 63 17.83 13.27 6.41
CA CYS A 63 19.29 13.32 6.58
C CYS A 63 19.74 12.61 7.85
N PHE A 64 20.92 11.99 7.83
CA PHE A 64 21.49 11.31 9.01
C PHE A 64 21.94 12.34 10.05
N SER A 65 21.68 12.07 11.33
CA SER A 65 22.06 12.94 12.45
C SER A 65 23.01 12.21 13.38
N GLU A 66 24.28 12.60 13.36
CA GLU A 66 25.32 12.06 14.25
C GLU A 66 24.97 12.29 15.71
N ASP A 67 24.44 13.47 16.05
CA ASP A 67 24.02 13.81 17.41
C ASP A 67 22.95 12.87 17.93
N LYS A 68 21.93 12.57 17.12
CA LYS A 68 20.87 11.62 17.49
C LYS A 68 21.41 10.20 17.64
N ALA A 69 22.26 9.76 16.72
CA ALA A 69 22.89 8.44 16.80
C ALA A 69 23.75 8.30 18.08
N ASN A 70 24.56 9.31 18.40
CA ASN A 70 25.37 9.35 19.60
C ASN A 70 24.51 9.41 20.88
N ALA A 71 23.44 10.19 20.87
CA ALA A 71 22.50 10.27 21.98
C ALA A 71 21.83 8.93 22.27
N ILE A 72 21.44 8.18 21.23
CA ILE A 72 20.81 6.87 21.38
C ILE A 72 21.78 5.83 21.94
N LEU A 73 23.03 5.85 21.47
CA LEU A 73 24.10 4.98 21.98
C LEU A 73 24.40 5.30 23.44
N LYS A 74 24.52 6.58 23.79
CA LYS A 74 24.73 7.01 25.18
C LYS A 74 23.59 6.55 26.07
N LYS A 75 22.34 6.74 25.63
CA LYS A 75 21.15 6.30 26.37
C LYS A 75 21.11 4.78 26.60
N ALA A 76 21.46 3.99 25.58
CA ALA A 76 21.59 2.54 25.73
C ALA A 76 22.65 2.16 26.78
N ARG A 77 23.81 2.83 26.77
CA ARG A 77 24.92 2.56 27.70
C ARG A 77 24.57 2.97 29.13
N THR A 78 23.98 4.15 29.32
CA THR A 78 23.53 4.63 30.64
C THR A 78 22.49 3.71 31.26
N LYS A 79 21.68 3.04 30.44
CA LYS A 79 20.71 2.04 30.88
C LYS A 79 21.33 0.65 31.15
N GLY A 80 22.64 0.47 31.02
CA GLY A 80 23.33 -0.79 31.25
C GLY A 80 23.08 -1.85 30.17
N CYS A 81 22.59 -1.46 29.00
CA CYS A 81 22.28 -2.42 27.93
C CYS A 81 23.56 -2.93 27.24
N HIS A 82 23.61 -4.24 26.98
CA HIS A 82 24.65 -4.85 26.16
C HIS A 82 24.34 -4.76 24.66
N SER A 83 23.06 -4.56 24.29
CA SER A 83 22.61 -4.46 22.91
C SER A 83 21.74 -3.23 22.61
N LEU A 84 21.87 -2.69 21.39
CA LEU A 84 20.98 -1.69 20.79
C LEU A 84 20.31 -2.29 19.56
N ILE A 85 18.99 -2.14 19.44
CA ILE A 85 18.22 -2.58 18.28
C ILE A 85 17.61 -1.35 17.60
N LEU A 86 17.78 -1.23 16.28
CA LEU A 86 17.14 -0.21 15.45
C LEU A 86 16.45 -0.90 14.28
N SER A 87 15.19 -0.54 14.02
CA SER A 87 14.41 -1.12 12.92
C SER A 87 13.70 -0.05 12.12
N SER A 88 13.95 0.03 10.81
CA SER A 88 13.20 0.88 9.89
C SER A 88 13.40 0.45 8.44
N GLU A 89 12.33 0.47 7.64
CA GLU A 89 12.44 0.28 6.18
C GLU A 89 13.21 1.42 5.51
N ALA A 90 13.31 2.60 6.14
CA ALA A 90 14.06 3.74 5.60
C ALA A 90 15.57 3.48 5.54
N PHE A 91 16.08 2.58 6.39
CA PHE A 91 17.50 2.31 6.53
C PHE A 91 18.11 1.62 5.31
N ILE A 92 17.37 0.77 4.58
CA ILE A 92 17.94 0.07 3.41
C ILE A 92 18.35 1.03 2.28
N ALA A 93 17.68 2.18 2.16
CA ALA A 93 18.01 3.19 1.17
C ALA A 93 19.09 4.19 1.66
N ARG A 94 19.47 4.12 2.95
CA ARG A 94 20.33 5.09 3.65
C ARG A 94 21.27 4.36 4.62
N PHE A 95 21.80 3.21 4.22
CA PHE A 95 22.58 2.38 5.13
C PHE A 95 24.02 2.90 5.28
N GLU A 96 24.54 3.63 4.29
CA GLU A 96 25.94 4.08 4.29
C GLU A 96 26.26 5.03 5.46
N PRO A 97 25.44 6.05 5.77
CA PRO A 97 25.68 6.87 6.97
C PRO A 97 25.63 6.07 8.28
N ILE A 98 24.71 5.09 8.36
CA ILE A 98 24.59 4.21 9.53
C ILE A 98 25.85 3.35 9.68
N LEU A 99 26.30 2.74 8.58
CA LEU A 99 27.51 1.95 8.49
C LEU A 99 28.73 2.78 8.87
N ASN A 100 28.79 4.06 8.49
CA ASN A 100 29.90 4.94 8.82
C ASN A 100 29.91 5.31 10.31
N ALA A 101 28.76 5.66 10.88
CA ALA A 101 28.64 6.11 12.26
C ALA A 101 28.87 5.02 13.29
N PHE A 102 28.44 3.78 13.02
CA PHE A 102 28.63 2.67 13.95
C PHE A 102 29.89 1.88 13.62
N SER A 103 30.79 1.71 14.60
CA SER A 103 32.04 0.97 14.44
C SER A 103 31.83 -0.55 14.34
N SER A 104 30.80 -1.08 15.01
CA SER A 104 30.39 -2.49 14.91
C SER A 104 28.88 -2.61 14.93
N CYS A 105 28.32 -3.21 13.88
CA CYS A 105 26.88 -3.45 13.77
C CYS A 105 26.57 -4.66 12.89
N GLU A 106 25.46 -5.34 13.19
CA GLU A 106 24.92 -6.44 12.42
C GLU A 106 23.63 -5.98 11.72
N PHE A 107 23.65 -5.98 10.39
CA PHE A 107 22.48 -5.68 9.58
C PHE A 107 21.61 -6.93 9.43
N ILE A 108 20.32 -6.83 9.72
CA ILE A 108 19.36 -7.93 9.52
C ILE A 108 18.50 -7.60 8.30
N TYR A 109 18.58 -8.42 7.27
CA TYR A 109 17.89 -8.24 6.01
C TYR A 109 17.02 -9.46 5.69
N TYR A 110 15.71 -9.26 5.55
CA TYR A 110 14.80 -10.30 5.08
C TYR A 110 14.68 -10.27 3.56
N ILE A 111 14.90 -11.41 2.91
CA ILE A 111 14.63 -11.59 1.48
C ILE A 111 13.31 -12.32 1.28
N ARG A 112 12.45 -11.82 0.39
CA ARG A 112 11.12 -12.37 0.12
C ARG A 112 11.00 -12.74 -1.35
N ASN A 113 10.10 -13.69 -1.66
CA ASN A 113 9.67 -13.94 -3.04
C ASN A 113 9.33 -12.61 -3.74
N PRO A 114 10.09 -12.23 -4.79
CA PRO A 114 9.96 -10.91 -5.41
C PRO A 114 8.60 -10.72 -6.09
N LEU A 115 7.96 -11.79 -6.59
CA LEU A 115 6.65 -11.71 -7.24
C LEU A 115 5.56 -11.47 -6.20
N GLU A 116 5.60 -12.18 -5.07
CA GLU A 116 4.69 -11.88 -3.95
C GLU A 116 4.91 -10.47 -3.37
N CYS A 117 6.16 -10.02 -3.34
CA CYS A 117 6.49 -8.67 -2.91
C CYS A 117 5.88 -7.63 -3.86
N ALA A 118 5.99 -7.84 -5.18
CA ALA A 118 5.39 -6.97 -6.20
C ALA A 118 3.87 -6.86 -6.04
N GLU A 119 3.17 -7.99 -5.86
CA GLU A 119 1.71 -7.99 -5.63
C GLU A 119 1.32 -7.34 -4.29
N SER A 120 2.12 -7.53 -3.24
CA SER A 120 1.91 -6.89 -1.94
C SER A 120 2.11 -5.38 -1.99
N LEU A 121 3.12 -4.91 -2.73
CA LEU A 121 3.34 -3.48 -3.01
C LEU A 121 2.23 -2.90 -3.87
N TYR A 122 1.75 -3.64 -4.86
CA TYR A 122 0.60 -3.25 -5.68
C TYR A 122 -0.67 -3.10 -4.84
N ASN A 123 -1.01 -4.09 -4.01
CA ASN A 123 -2.15 -4.00 -3.11
C ASN A 123 -2.03 -2.80 -2.16
N GLN A 124 -0.83 -2.52 -1.67
CA GLN A 124 -0.58 -1.32 -0.85
C GLN A 124 -0.83 -0.01 -1.61
N SER A 125 -0.42 0.06 -2.87
CA SER A 125 -0.62 1.27 -3.68
C SER A 125 -2.10 1.51 -3.97
N VAL A 126 -2.88 0.44 -4.18
CA VAL A 126 -4.34 0.53 -4.28
C VAL A 126 -4.97 0.96 -2.95
N LYS A 127 -4.52 0.40 -1.82
CA LYS A 127 -5.04 0.72 -0.49
C LYS A 127 -4.80 2.18 -0.09
N ARG A 128 -3.57 2.67 -0.25
CA ARG A 128 -3.09 3.91 0.40
C ARG A 128 -2.60 5.01 -0.53
N HIS A 129 -2.41 4.73 -1.82
CA HIS A 129 -1.82 5.68 -2.77
C HIS A 129 -2.73 6.01 -3.95
N PHE A 130 -4.02 5.67 -3.84
CA PHE A 130 -5.02 5.91 -4.87
C PHE A 130 -4.62 5.34 -6.24
N ASN A 131 -3.90 4.21 -6.27
CA ASN A 131 -3.50 3.61 -7.54
C ASN A 131 -4.74 3.15 -8.32
N THR A 132 -4.87 3.63 -9.55
CA THR A 132 -5.93 3.26 -10.51
C THR A 132 -5.44 2.27 -11.56
N GLU A 133 -4.13 2.18 -11.74
CA GLU A 133 -3.49 1.41 -12.80
C GLU A 133 -3.47 -0.10 -12.49
N PRO A 134 -3.50 -0.96 -13.53
CA PRO A 134 -3.20 -2.37 -13.36
C PRO A 134 -1.76 -2.57 -12.86
N ILE A 135 -1.48 -3.77 -12.34
CA ILE A 135 -0.12 -4.15 -11.94
C ILE A 135 0.77 -4.14 -13.19
N SER A 136 1.93 -3.53 -13.07
CA SER A 136 2.97 -3.64 -14.09
C SER A 136 3.69 -4.96 -13.96
N GLU A 137 4.34 -5.40 -15.04
CA GLU A 137 5.24 -6.56 -15.01
C GLU A 137 6.25 -6.47 -13.85
N PRO A 138 6.45 -7.56 -13.09
CA PRO A 138 7.32 -7.56 -11.92
C PRO A 138 8.77 -7.33 -12.35
N LYS A 139 9.40 -6.31 -11.79
CA LYS A 139 10.82 -6.04 -11.99
C LYS A 139 11.62 -6.76 -10.91
N ILE A 140 12.34 -7.80 -11.30
CA ILE A 140 13.22 -8.56 -10.40
C ILE A 140 14.52 -7.77 -10.22
N GLY A 141 14.93 -7.56 -8.97
CA GLY A 141 16.15 -6.82 -8.68
C GLY A 141 16.59 -6.91 -7.23
N TYR A 142 17.86 -7.25 -7.04
CA TYR A 142 18.49 -7.39 -5.72
C TYR A 142 19.57 -6.34 -5.46
N LYS A 143 19.56 -5.24 -6.22
CA LYS A 143 20.58 -4.17 -6.16
C LYS A 143 20.83 -3.66 -4.74
N ARG A 144 19.78 -3.50 -3.93
CA ARG A 144 19.89 -3.04 -2.53
C ARG A 144 20.64 -4.03 -1.64
N LEU A 145 20.31 -5.32 -1.74
CA LEU A 145 21.01 -6.38 -1.01
C LEU A 145 22.48 -6.46 -1.41
N ILE A 146 22.75 -6.48 -2.72
CA ILE A 146 24.12 -6.54 -3.26
C ILE A 146 24.94 -5.33 -2.78
N LYS A 147 24.38 -4.11 -2.90
CA LYS A 147 25.04 -2.88 -2.45
C LYS A 147 25.35 -2.91 -0.95
N LEU A 148 24.38 -3.34 -0.13
CA LEU A 148 24.55 -3.46 1.31
C LEU A 148 25.63 -4.49 1.66
N LYS A 149 25.56 -5.71 1.12
CA LYS A 149 26.54 -6.78 1.38
C LYS A 149 27.95 -6.35 1.00
N ASN A 150 28.12 -5.73 -0.17
CA ASN A 150 29.42 -5.27 -0.64
C ASN A 150 30.00 -4.15 0.24
N ALA A 151 29.17 -3.23 0.73
CA ALA A 151 29.63 -2.17 1.63
C ALA A 151 29.96 -2.70 3.03
N VAL A 152 29.10 -3.54 3.59
CA VAL A 152 29.31 -4.15 4.91
C VAL A 152 30.57 -5.02 4.94
N SER A 153 30.81 -5.81 3.88
CA SER A 153 32.00 -6.70 3.81
C SER A 153 33.32 -5.94 3.80
N LYS A 154 33.33 -4.63 3.51
CA LYS A 154 34.52 -3.77 3.53
C LYS A 154 34.80 -3.15 4.89
N LYS A 155 33.88 -3.24 5.85
CA LYS A 155 34.01 -2.61 7.17
C LYS A 155 34.18 -3.66 8.26
N ALA A 156 35.37 -3.68 8.86
CA ALA A 156 35.66 -4.54 10.00
C ALA A 156 34.67 -4.29 11.16
N GLY A 157 34.28 -5.34 11.86
CA GLY A 157 33.31 -5.29 12.96
C GLY A 157 31.85 -5.16 12.52
N CYS A 158 31.57 -5.04 11.22
CA CYS A 158 30.22 -5.03 10.68
C CYS A 158 29.91 -6.33 9.92
N SER A 159 28.67 -6.79 10.02
CA SER A 159 28.20 -8.00 9.35
C SER A 159 26.77 -7.83 8.84
N ILE A 160 26.34 -8.74 7.98
CA ILE A 160 24.97 -8.81 7.50
C ILE A 160 24.46 -10.24 7.68
N ASN A 161 23.28 -10.33 8.28
CA ASN A 161 22.51 -11.54 8.49
C ASN A 161 21.30 -11.51 7.54
N VAL A 162 21.36 -12.31 6.49
CA VAL A 162 20.29 -12.42 5.49
C VAL A 162 19.39 -13.58 5.84
N ARG A 163 18.11 -13.30 6.07
CA ARG A 163 17.09 -14.28 6.46
C ARG A 163 16.01 -14.43 5.40
N LEU A 164 15.41 -15.61 5.30
CA LEU A 164 14.40 -15.91 4.30
C LEU A 164 13.00 -15.58 4.84
N TYR A 165 12.22 -14.83 4.07
CA TYR A 165 10.86 -14.45 4.44
C TYR A 165 9.84 -15.46 3.89
N GLY A 166 9.18 -16.17 4.80
CA GLY A 166 8.13 -17.14 4.49
C GLY A 166 7.86 -18.01 5.71
N LYS A 167 6.60 -18.43 5.92
CA LYS A 167 6.24 -19.27 7.07
C LYS A 167 7.06 -20.55 7.15
N GLN A 168 7.41 -21.11 6.00
CA GLN A 168 8.24 -22.30 5.87
C GLN A 168 9.70 -22.08 6.31
N PHE A 169 10.17 -20.82 6.33
CA PHE A 169 11.54 -20.46 6.70
C PHE A 169 11.66 -19.90 8.11
N PHE A 170 10.56 -19.39 8.67
CA PHE A 170 10.59 -18.73 9.97
C PHE A 170 10.86 -19.71 11.10
N LYS A 171 11.93 -19.45 11.84
CA LYS A 171 12.13 -20.11 13.13
C LYS A 171 11.03 -19.71 14.10
N GLY A 172 10.41 -20.70 14.75
CA GLY A 172 9.25 -20.48 15.61
C GLY A 172 7.92 -20.29 14.87
N GLY A 173 7.91 -20.32 13.53
CA GLY A 173 6.69 -20.29 12.70
C GLY A 173 6.13 -18.91 12.38
N ASP A 174 6.73 -17.84 12.91
CA ASP A 174 6.34 -16.46 12.65
C ASP A 174 7.55 -15.50 12.57
N ILE A 175 7.34 -14.32 11.97
CA ILE A 175 8.39 -13.34 11.70
C ILE A 175 8.99 -12.73 12.98
N VAL A 176 8.22 -12.60 14.05
CA VAL A 176 8.71 -12.04 15.31
C VAL A 176 9.65 -13.04 15.98
N SER A 177 9.21 -14.30 16.12
CA SER A 177 10.04 -15.37 16.66
C SER A 177 11.34 -15.54 15.86
N ASP A 178 11.26 -15.47 14.54
CA ASP A 178 12.43 -15.54 13.66
C ASP A 178 13.39 -14.35 13.85
N PHE A 179 12.85 -13.14 14.01
CA PHE A 179 13.65 -11.95 14.28
C PHE A 179 14.34 -12.01 15.64
N LEU A 180 13.64 -12.49 16.68
CA LEU A 180 14.21 -12.66 18.01
C LEU A 180 15.38 -13.65 18.00
N ASP A 181 15.25 -14.76 17.27
CA ASP A 181 16.38 -15.67 17.02
C ASP A 181 17.55 -14.94 16.33
N ALA A 182 17.27 -14.08 15.34
CA ALA A 182 18.31 -13.32 14.62
C ALA A 182 19.12 -12.41 15.55
N ILE A 183 18.49 -11.81 16.56
CA ILE A 183 19.15 -10.99 17.58
C ILE A 183 19.59 -11.78 18.81
N SER A 184 19.57 -13.13 18.74
CA SER A 184 20.00 -14.05 19.80
C SER A 184 19.17 -14.01 21.08
N ILE A 185 17.88 -13.67 20.97
CA ILE A 185 16.89 -13.80 22.05
C ILE A 185 16.18 -15.15 21.88
N LYS A 186 16.44 -16.10 22.79
CA LYS A 186 15.94 -17.48 22.70
C LYS A 186 14.62 -17.74 23.43
N GLU A 187 14.11 -16.77 24.17
CA GLU A 187 12.91 -16.95 24.98
C GLU A 187 11.64 -16.95 24.13
N LYS A 188 10.69 -17.82 24.50
CA LYS A 188 9.35 -17.82 23.92
C LYS A 188 8.58 -16.67 24.55
N PHE A 189 8.18 -15.70 23.74
CA PHE A 189 7.21 -14.69 24.13
C PHE A 189 5.85 -15.10 23.59
N ASP A 190 4.80 -14.93 24.39
CA ASP A 190 3.44 -15.17 23.92
C ASP A 190 3.13 -14.22 22.77
N SER A 191 2.99 -14.78 21.57
CA SER A 191 2.63 -14.00 20.39
C SER A 191 1.12 -13.79 20.39
N GLU A 192 0.65 -12.79 21.12
CA GLU A 192 -0.67 -12.22 20.88
C GLU A 192 -0.64 -11.50 19.52
N SER A 193 -0.78 -12.26 18.43
CA SER A 193 -0.75 -11.73 17.07
C SER A 193 -2.08 -11.07 16.69
N ALA A 194 -2.57 -10.12 17.49
CA ALA A 194 -3.74 -9.32 17.19
C ALA A 194 -3.38 -8.09 16.32
N TYR A 195 -2.70 -8.29 15.18
CA TYR A 195 -2.71 -7.31 14.10
C TYR A 195 -2.39 -7.95 12.74
N VAL A 196 -3.36 -8.70 12.21
CA VAL A 196 -3.26 -9.23 10.84
C VAL A 196 -3.80 -8.18 9.89
N ASN A 197 -2.91 -7.39 9.28
CA ASN A 197 -3.23 -6.54 8.14
C ASN A 197 -3.53 -7.45 6.93
N LYS A 198 -4.77 -7.96 6.86
CA LYS A 198 -5.19 -8.93 5.84
C LYS A 198 -5.04 -8.29 4.45
N SER A 199 -4.48 -9.06 3.52
CA SER A 199 -4.60 -8.74 2.10
C SER A 199 -6.07 -8.68 1.72
N TYR A 200 -6.43 -7.73 0.87
CA TYR A 200 -7.78 -7.70 0.30
C TYR A 200 -8.06 -8.98 -0.50
N SER A 201 -9.33 -9.36 -0.56
CA SER A 201 -9.80 -10.27 -1.59
C SER A 201 -9.74 -9.58 -2.97
N PHE A 202 -9.83 -10.35 -4.05
CA PHE A 202 -9.82 -9.81 -5.41
C PHE A 202 -10.89 -8.73 -5.60
N GLU A 203 -12.10 -9.01 -5.14
CA GLU A 203 -13.23 -8.10 -5.26
C GLU A 203 -12.98 -6.79 -4.50
N ALA A 204 -12.39 -6.88 -3.29
CA ALA A 204 -12.04 -5.69 -2.51
C ALA A 204 -10.93 -4.85 -3.15
N VAL A 205 -9.89 -5.46 -3.72
CA VAL A 205 -8.83 -4.72 -4.45
C VAL A 205 -9.42 -3.98 -5.63
N GLU A 206 -10.17 -4.68 -6.48
CA GLU A 206 -10.68 -4.09 -7.72
C GLU A 206 -11.77 -3.06 -7.46
N PHE A 207 -12.64 -3.29 -6.46
CA PHE A 207 -13.63 -2.31 -6.01
C PHE A 207 -12.94 -1.05 -5.47
N LYS A 208 -11.90 -1.21 -4.64
CA LYS A 208 -11.10 -0.09 -4.14
C LYS A 208 -10.41 0.66 -5.29
N ARG A 209 -9.81 -0.07 -6.22
CA ARG A 209 -9.12 0.49 -7.40
C ARG A 209 -10.06 1.30 -8.28
N ALA A 210 -11.28 0.82 -8.50
CA ALA A 210 -12.32 1.56 -9.21
C ALA A 210 -12.69 2.88 -8.51
N LEU A 211 -12.80 2.87 -7.17
CA LEU A 211 -13.09 4.08 -6.41
C LEU A 211 -11.91 5.05 -6.29
N ASN A 212 -10.66 4.60 -6.51
CA ASN A 212 -9.47 5.47 -6.47
C ASN A 212 -9.46 6.57 -7.54
N PHE A 213 -10.34 6.50 -8.55
CA PHE A 213 -10.59 7.60 -9.49
C PHE A 213 -11.25 8.83 -8.84
N PHE A 214 -11.83 8.68 -7.64
CA PHE A 214 -12.35 9.77 -6.82
C PHE A 214 -11.55 9.87 -5.50
N PRO A 215 -10.36 10.50 -5.49
CA PRO A 215 -9.40 10.39 -4.40
C PRO A 215 -9.71 11.31 -3.21
N ALA A 216 -10.87 11.14 -2.57
CA ALA A 216 -11.22 11.83 -1.33
C ALA A 216 -10.61 11.11 -0.11
N GLN A 217 -9.79 11.80 0.69
CA GLN A 217 -8.96 11.15 1.71
C GLN A 217 -9.80 10.44 2.78
N LYS A 218 -10.84 11.11 3.29
CA LYS A 218 -11.70 10.54 4.33
C LYS A 218 -12.56 9.39 3.82
N LEU A 219 -13.05 9.46 2.57
CA LEU A 219 -13.72 8.32 1.92
C LEU A 219 -12.80 7.11 1.90
N HIS A 220 -11.55 7.30 1.47
CA HIS A 220 -10.64 6.20 1.27
C HIS A 220 -10.17 5.57 2.58
N ALA A 221 -10.06 6.34 3.67
CA ALA A 221 -9.82 5.81 5.01
C ALA A 221 -11.00 4.94 5.50
N GLU A 222 -12.25 5.39 5.28
CA GLU A 222 -13.46 4.63 5.62
C GLU A 222 -13.60 3.35 4.79
N LEU A 223 -13.35 3.43 3.47
CA LEU A 223 -13.30 2.28 2.56
C LEU A 223 -12.24 1.27 3.00
N ASP A 224 -11.02 1.72 3.30
CA ASP A 224 -9.93 0.81 3.63
C ASP A 224 -10.24 -0.01 4.88
N ARG A 225 -10.70 0.65 5.95
CA ARG A 225 -11.13 -0.04 7.19
C ARG A 225 -12.23 -1.08 6.93
N CYS A 226 -13.22 -0.72 6.12
CA CYS A 226 -14.36 -1.60 5.84
C CYS A 226 -13.97 -2.80 4.97
N LEU A 227 -13.21 -2.55 3.88
CA LEU A 227 -12.78 -3.57 2.91
C LEU A 227 -11.71 -4.51 3.48
N GLN A 228 -10.89 -4.09 4.45
CA GLN A 228 -9.97 -5.00 5.15
C GLN A 228 -10.70 -6.08 5.95
N SER A 229 -11.94 -5.80 6.37
CA SER A 229 -12.80 -6.74 7.08
C SER A 229 -13.69 -7.58 6.14
N TYR A 230 -13.67 -7.28 4.85
CA TYR A 230 -14.39 -8.05 3.83
C TYR A 230 -13.59 -9.32 3.50
N GLU A 231 -14.17 -10.49 3.80
CA GLU A 231 -13.48 -11.75 3.57
C GLU A 231 -13.42 -12.11 2.07
N GLY A 232 -14.45 -11.76 1.29
CA GLY A 232 -14.57 -12.02 -0.14
C GLY A 232 -14.58 -13.52 -0.50
N ARG A 233 -14.82 -13.82 -1.78
CA ARG A 233 -14.80 -15.22 -2.27
C ARG A 233 -13.43 -15.62 -2.77
N ILE A 234 -12.71 -14.68 -3.39
CA ILE A 234 -11.43 -14.94 -4.06
C ILE A 234 -10.29 -14.32 -3.24
N ARG A 235 -9.61 -15.12 -2.42
CA ARG A 235 -8.49 -14.66 -1.55
C ARG A 235 -7.10 -15.12 -2.00
N LYS A 236 -7.03 -16.25 -2.70
CA LYS A 236 -5.79 -16.81 -3.24
C LYS A 236 -5.76 -16.58 -4.75
N PHE A 237 -5.27 -15.43 -5.16
CA PHE A 237 -5.18 -15.06 -6.57
C PHE A 237 -3.83 -14.41 -6.89
N SER A 238 -3.54 -14.28 -8.17
CA SER A 238 -2.41 -13.52 -8.71
C SER A 238 -2.90 -12.58 -9.83
N PHE A 239 -2.32 -11.39 -9.91
CA PHE A 239 -2.54 -10.46 -11.02
C PHE A 239 -1.48 -10.57 -12.12
N ILE A 240 -0.39 -11.29 -11.85
CA ILE A 240 0.71 -11.46 -12.81
C ILE A 240 0.25 -12.44 -13.88
N ASN A 241 0.42 -12.11 -15.16
CA ASN A 241 0.10 -13.04 -16.24
C ASN A 241 0.90 -14.36 -16.10
N PRO A 242 0.33 -15.54 -16.39
CA PRO A 242 1.03 -16.81 -16.22
C PRO A 242 2.37 -16.91 -16.95
N ALA A 243 2.47 -16.42 -18.19
CA ALA A 243 3.72 -16.45 -18.94
C ALA A 243 4.78 -15.56 -18.27
N SER A 244 4.39 -14.35 -17.86
CA SER A 244 5.27 -13.43 -17.15
C SER A 244 5.68 -13.95 -15.76
N TYR A 245 4.76 -14.61 -15.04
CA TYR A 245 5.05 -15.24 -13.77
C TYR A 245 6.11 -16.34 -13.92
N GLN A 246 5.94 -17.25 -14.88
CA GLN A 246 6.88 -18.36 -15.12
C GLN A 246 8.27 -17.84 -15.49
N LYS A 247 8.33 -16.82 -16.36
CA LYS A 247 9.61 -16.20 -16.68
C LYS A 247 10.25 -15.56 -15.44
N ALA A 248 9.50 -14.69 -14.75
CA ALA A 248 10.04 -13.91 -13.64
C ALA A 248 10.44 -14.76 -12.43
N ILE A 249 9.74 -15.87 -12.16
CA ILE A 249 10.09 -16.78 -11.06
C ILE A 249 11.39 -17.54 -11.35
N MET A 250 11.59 -17.95 -12.61
CA MET A 250 12.83 -18.61 -13.06
C MET A 250 14.01 -17.63 -13.03
N ASP A 251 13.84 -16.43 -13.60
CA ASP A 251 14.84 -15.36 -13.56
C ASP A 251 15.23 -15.02 -12.11
N ALA A 252 14.24 -14.97 -11.20
CA ALA A 252 14.48 -14.73 -9.79
C ALA A 252 15.24 -15.89 -9.10
N SER A 253 14.90 -17.14 -9.39
CA SER A 253 15.59 -18.31 -8.86
C SER A 253 17.06 -18.34 -9.29
N GLU A 254 17.32 -18.15 -10.59
CA GLU A 254 18.67 -18.14 -11.14
C GLU A 254 19.51 -17.00 -10.56
N ALA A 255 18.94 -15.78 -10.50
CA ALA A 255 19.61 -14.63 -9.90
C ALA A 255 19.99 -14.87 -8.43
N LEU A 256 19.12 -15.50 -7.64
CA LEU A 256 19.44 -15.81 -6.24
C LEU A 256 20.55 -16.87 -6.11
N LYS A 257 20.60 -17.88 -6.98
CA LYS A 257 21.70 -18.85 -7.03
C LYS A 257 23.03 -18.18 -7.40
N GLY A 258 23.00 -17.23 -8.34
CA GLY A 258 24.17 -16.41 -8.69
C GLY A 258 24.67 -15.62 -7.48
N ILE A 259 23.78 -14.84 -6.85
CA ILE A 259 24.11 -14.00 -5.68
C ILE A 259 24.59 -14.85 -4.50
N SER A 260 23.98 -16.02 -4.26
CA SER A 260 24.40 -16.94 -3.19
C SER A 260 25.87 -17.32 -3.33
N ARG A 261 26.28 -17.72 -4.55
CA ARG A 261 27.65 -18.12 -4.85
C ARG A 261 28.63 -16.96 -4.81
N GLU A 262 28.27 -15.83 -5.41
CA GLU A 262 29.17 -14.67 -5.53
C GLU A 262 29.41 -13.96 -4.20
N LEU A 263 28.39 -13.87 -3.35
CA LEU A 263 28.43 -13.05 -2.12
C LEU A 263 28.47 -13.87 -0.82
N ASP A 264 28.51 -15.20 -0.93
CA ASP A 264 28.44 -16.14 0.20
C ASP A 264 27.23 -15.85 1.12
N LEU A 265 26.03 -15.96 0.53
CA LEU A 265 24.77 -15.70 1.21
C LEU A 265 23.86 -16.93 1.21
N PRO A 266 23.09 -17.19 2.27
CA PRO A 266 22.23 -18.37 2.41
C PRO A 266 20.92 -18.21 1.61
N LEU A 267 21.02 -18.15 0.27
CA LEU A 267 19.89 -17.87 -0.62
C LEU A 267 19.43 -19.09 -1.43
N ASN A 268 20.15 -20.20 -1.38
CA ASN A 268 19.85 -21.39 -2.19
C ASN A 268 18.47 -21.98 -1.85
N GLU A 269 18.12 -22.08 -0.57
CA GLU A 269 16.82 -22.59 -0.14
C GLU A 269 15.66 -21.71 -0.66
N MET A 270 15.84 -20.39 -0.66
CA MET A 270 14.88 -19.47 -1.28
C MET A 270 14.81 -19.69 -2.79
N ALA A 271 15.96 -19.81 -3.47
CA ALA A 271 16.01 -20.02 -4.91
C ALA A 271 15.33 -21.34 -5.34
N GLU A 272 15.54 -22.41 -4.57
CA GLU A 272 14.88 -23.70 -4.76
C GLU A 272 13.38 -23.58 -4.56
N SER A 273 12.95 -22.93 -3.47
CA SER A 273 11.54 -22.66 -3.21
C SER A 273 10.87 -21.86 -4.34
N LEU A 274 11.58 -20.88 -4.94
CA LEU A 274 11.07 -20.16 -6.12
C LEU A 274 10.92 -21.08 -7.33
N SER A 275 11.89 -21.95 -7.60
CA SER A 275 11.83 -22.87 -8.76
C SER A 275 10.69 -23.88 -8.67
N GLN A 276 10.22 -24.18 -7.46
CA GLN A 276 9.11 -25.10 -7.20
C GLN A 276 7.77 -24.36 -6.96
N ALA A 277 7.77 -23.02 -6.98
CA ALA A 277 6.61 -22.23 -6.62
C ALA A 277 5.50 -22.33 -7.67
N THR A 278 4.31 -22.75 -7.24
CA THR A 278 3.11 -22.71 -8.08
C THR A 278 2.45 -21.34 -8.02
N GLN A 279 2.06 -20.82 -9.18
CA GLN A 279 1.30 -19.58 -9.23
C GLN A 279 -0.08 -19.78 -8.61
N ARG A 280 -0.55 -18.78 -7.87
CA ARG A 280 -1.96 -18.69 -7.47
C ARG A 280 -2.85 -18.48 -8.70
N GLU A 281 -4.15 -18.71 -8.55
CA GLU A 281 -5.09 -18.54 -9.67
C GLU A 281 -4.98 -17.13 -10.28
N PHE A 282 -4.66 -17.07 -11.58
CA PHE A 282 -4.60 -15.80 -12.30
C PHE A 282 -5.99 -15.17 -12.39
N LYS A 283 -6.09 -13.88 -12.07
CA LYS A 283 -7.28 -13.08 -12.26
C LYS A 283 -6.96 -11.86 -13.09
N GLU A 284 -7.72 -11.68 -14.17
CA GLU A 284 -7.71 -10.44 -14.94
C GLU A 284 -8.18 -9.28 -14.06
N GLN A 285 -7.55 -8.11 -14.20
CA GLN A 285 -7.87 -6.91 -13.42
C GLN A 285 -9.10 -6.19 -13.95
N LYS A 286 -10.23 -6.88 -13.83
CA LYS A 286 -11.54 -6.40 -14.21
C LYS A 286 -12.57 -6.92 -13.22
N ILE A 287 -13.17 -6.02 -12.45
CA ILE A 287 -14.30 -6.37 -11.58
C ILE A 287 -15.55 -6.62 -12.41
N LYS A 288 -16.32 -7.64 -12.04
CA LYS A 288 -17.62 -7.97 -12.65
C LYS A 288 -18.75 -7.38 -11.81
N ALA A 289 -19.90 -7.10 -12.42
CA ALA A 289 -21.07 -6.55 -11.74
C ALA A 289 -21.53 -7.39 -10.54
N ILE A 290 -21.46 -8.72 -10.63
CA ILE A 290 -21.78 -9.62 -9.51
C ILE A 290 -20.82 -9.43 -8.32
N GLN A 291 -19.54 -9.17 -8.57
CA GLN A 291 -18.55 -8.91 -7.51
C GLN A 291 -18.75 -7.52 -6.91
N VAL A 292 -19.13 -6.52 -7.72
CA VAL A 292 -19.56 -5.21 -7.22
C VAL A 292 -20.78 -5.37 -6.30
N CYS A 293 -21.79 -6.13 -6.73
CA CYS A 293 -22.99 -6.43 -5.94
C CYS A 293 -22.65 -7.06 -4.59
N GLU A 294 -21.77 -8.06 -4.55
CA GLU A 294 -21.34 -8.70 -3.30
C GLU A 294 -20.70 -7.71 -2.31
N VAL A 295 -19.79 -6.86 -2.80
CA VAL A 295 -19.17 -5.81 -1.98
C VAL A 295 -20.21 -4.77 -1.54
N LEU A 296 -21.14 -4.37 -2.42
CA LEU A 296 -22.21 -3.43 -2.09
C LEU A 296 -23.16 -3.97 -1.02
N ILE A 297 -23.56 -5.25 -1.08
CA ILE A 297 -24.36 -5.90 -0.03
C ILE A 297 -23.62 -5.84 1.30
N TYR A 298 -22.32 -6.18 1.31
CA TYR A 298 -21.50 -6.10 2.51
C TYR A 298 -21.39 -4.66 3.05
N LEU A 299 -21.17 -3.67 2.19
CA LEU A 299 -21.16 -2.25 2.58
C LEU A 299 -22.52 -1.83 3.16
N HIS A 300 -23.63 -2.26 2.56
CA HIS A 300 -24.96 -1.96 3.06
C HIS A 300 -25.16 -2.48 4.50
N GLU A 301 -24.70 -3.70 4.77
CA GLU A 301 -24.85 -4.34 6.08
C GLU A 301 -23.88 -3.82 7.14
N LYS A 302 -22.64 -3.48 6.78
CA LYS A 302 -21.60 -3.05 7.74
C LYS A 302 -21.44 -1.55 7.87
N ASN A 303 -21.74 -0.79 6.82
CA ASN A 303 -21.58 0.66 6.80
C ASN A 303 -22.52 1.32 5.76
N SER A 304 -23.79 1.46 6.13
CA SER A 304 -24.83 2.02 5.25
C SER A 304 -24.49 3.42 4.73
N LYS A 305 -23.79 4.27 5.51
CA LYS A 305 -23.33 5.59 5.07
C LYS A 305 -22.32 5.49 3.91
N LEU A 306 -21.43 4.50 3.97
CA LEU A 306 -20.45 4.25 2.93
C LEU A 306 -21.12 3.70 1.67
N PHE A 307 -22.09 2.79 1.82
CA PHE A 307 -22.94 2.33 0.71
C PHE A 307 -23.64 3.51 0.00
N GLN A 308 -24.30 4.39 0.75
CA GLN A 308 -24.95 5.57 0.17
C GLN A 308 -23.94 6.52 -0.49
N THR A 309 -22.74 6.65 0.08
CA THR A 309 -21.70 7.47 -0.53
C THR A 309 -21.26 6.90 -1.88
N VAL A 310 -21.00 5.59 -1.98
CA VAL A 310 -20.67 4.95 -3.26
C VAL A 310 -21.80 5.13 -4.27
N ARG A 311 -23.05 4.95 -3.83
CA ARG A 311 -24.23 5.19 -4.66
C ARG A 311 -24.26 6.62 -5.22
N PHE A 312 -24.04 7.62 -4.37
CA PHE A 312 -23.97 9.02 -4.80
C PHE A 312 -22.88 9.26 -5.85
N LEU A 313 -21.70 8.65 -5.72
CA LEU A 313 -20.63 8.79 -6.72
C LEU A 313 -21.06 8.25 -8.09
N VAL A 314 -21.76 7.11 -8.09
CA VAL A 314 -22.23 6.44 -9.31
C VAL A 314 -23.38 7.22 -9.95
N GLU A 315 -24.40 7.58 -9.16
CA GLU A 315 -25.58 8.34 -9.63
C GLU A 315 -25.21 9.71 -10.20
N ASN A 316 -24.23 10.39 -9.60
CA ASN A 316 -23.74 11.69 -10.06
C ASN A 316 -22.64 11.58 -11.13
N ARG A 317 -22.35 10.36 -11.62
CA ARG A 317 -21.37 10.08 -12.67
C ARG A 317 -19.98 10.67 -12.36
N LEU A 318 -19.51 10.51 -11.12
CA LEU A 318 -18.24 11.06 -10.62
C LEU A 318 -17.03 10.11 -10.78
N LEU A 319 -17.23 9.01 -11.53
CA LEU A 319 -16.24 8.00 -11.85
C LEU A 319 -16.13 7.85 -13.37
N PRO A 320 -15.09 7.21 -13.93
CA PRO A 320 -15.03 6.92 -15.35
C PRO A 320 -16.23 6.09 -15.83
N LYS A 321 -16.69 6.34 -17.07
CA LYS A 321 -17.88 5.67 -17.66
C LYS A 321 -17.84 4.14 -17.52
N HIS A 322 -16.73 3.52 -17.91
CA HIS A 322 -16.59 2.06 -17.84
C HIS A 322 -16.69 1.48 -16.42
N ILE A 323 -16.36 2.27 -15.38
CA ILE A 323 -16.57 1.89 -13.98
C ILE A 323 -18.04 2.06 -13.61
N ILE A 324 -18.64 3.19 -14.00
CA ILE A 324 -20.04 3.47 -13.72
C ILE A 324 -20.94 2.38 -14.32
N ASP A 325 -20.72 1.98 -15.56
CA ASP A 325 -21.54 0.97 -16.25
C ASP A 325 -21.58 -0.35 -15.46
N VAL A 326 -20.42 -0.83 -14.98
CA VAL A 326 -20.32 -2.05 -14.15
C VAL A 326 -20.93 -1.84 -12.76
N PHE A 327 -20.84 -0.64 -12.20
CA PHE A 327 -21.43 -0.33 -10.90
C PHE A 327 -22.95 -0.18 -10.98
N ASP A 328 -23.52 0.40 -12.04
CA ASP A 328 -24.96 0.48 -12.28
C ASP A 328 -25.58 -0.93 -12.35
N GLU A 329 -24.94 -1.85 -13.08
CA GLU A 329 -25.34 -3.26 -13.10
C GLU A 329 -25.20 -3.91 -11.70
N GLY A 330 -24.08 -3.65 -11.01
CA GLY A 330 -23.85 -4.14 -9.65
C GLY A 330 -24.89 -3.66 -8.63
N PHE A 331 -25.31 -2.39 -8.69
CA PHE A 331 -26.39 -1.84 -7.88
C PHE A 331 -27.73 -2.47 -8.21
N SER A 332 -28.03 -2.66 -9.50
CA SER A 332 -29.26 -3.33 -9.95
C SER A 332 -29.38 -4.75 -9.39
N LEU A 333 -28.29 -5.52 -9.46
CA LEU A 333 -28.19 -6.86 -8.84
C LEU A 333 -28.34 -6.79 -7.31
N CYS A 334 -27.70 -5.83 -6.66
CA CYS A 334 -27.75 -5.65 -5.21
C CYS A 334 -29.18 -5.37 -4.74
N PHE A 335 -29.91 -4.46 -5.39
CA PHE A 335 -31.29 -4.15 -5.03
C PHE A 335 -32.25 -5.32 -5.28
N SER A 336 -32.03 -6.09 -6.35
CA SER A 336 -32.77 -7.32 -6.60
C SER A 336 -32.59 -8.34 -5.45
N GLN A 337 -31.35 -8.56 -5.00
CA GLN A 337 -31.07 -9.51 -3.93
C GLN A 337 -31.54 -9.04 -2.54
N LEU A 338 -31.47 -7.73 -2.26
CA LEU A 338 -31.96 -7.18 -0.99
C LEU A 338 -33.50 -7.20 -0.91
N SER A 339 -34.19 -6.95 -2.02
CA SER A 339 -35.66 -7.01 -2.08
C SER A 339 -36.19 -8.45 -1.96
N ALA A 340 -35.54 -9.42 -2.63
CA ALA A 340 -35.88 -10.84 -2.51
C ALA A 340 -35.73 -11.42 -1.08
N LYS A 341 -34.87 -10.81 -0.25
CA LYS A 341 -34.65 -11.20 1.16
C LYS A 341 -35.60 -10.52 2.16
N GLY A 342 -36.65 -9.82 1.70
CA GLY A 342 -37.65 -9.19 2.57
C GLY A 342 -37.15 -7.98 3.38
N LYS A 343 -35.97 -7.42 3.06
CA LYS A 343 -35.36 -6.27 3.76
C LYS A 343 -35.80 -4.90 3.21
N THR A 344 -37.07 -4.69 2.86
CA THR A 344 -37.49 -3.41 2.22
C THR A 344 -38.90 -2.90 2.61
N LYS A 345 -39.02 -2.24 3.76
CA LYS A 345 -39.99 -1.13 3.93
C LYS A 345 -39.24 0.19 3.73
N GLY A 346 -39.19 0.70 2.49
CA GLY A 346 -38.65 2.05 2.19
C GLY A 346 -37.73 2.19 0.98
N PHE A 347 -37.38 1.10 0.28
CA PHE A 347 -36.39 1.14 -0.81
C PHE A 347 -36.94 1.59 -2.17
N PHE A 348 -38.25 1.51 -2.40
CA PHE A 348 -38.88 1.91 -3.65
C PHE A 348 -39.46 3.33 -3.55
N ARG A 349 -38.58 4.34 -3.57
CA ARG A 349 -38.95 5.67 -4.09
C ARG A 349 -37.92 6.09 -5.12
N PHE A 350 -37.93 5.37 -6.24
CA PHE A 350 -37.37 5.84 -7.49
C PHE A 350 -38.47 6.62 -8.22
N ARG A 351 -38.33 7.95 -8.23
CA ARG A 351 -38.94 8.79 -9.25
C ARG A 351 -37.81 9.69 -9.72
N ASN A 352 -37.56 9.69 -11.02
CA ASN A 352 -36.81 10.74 -11.71
C ASN A 352 -37.36 12.10 -11.27
N GLN A 353 -36.78 12.69 -10.22
CA GLN A 353 -36.86 14.11 -9.97
C GLN A 353 -35.47 14.62 -10.28
N GLY A 354 -35.35 15.13 -11.51
CA GLY A 354 -34.14 15.76 -11.97
C GLY A 354 -33.72 16.82 -10.98
N ILE A 355 -32.50 16.69 -10.49
CA ILE A 355 -31.65 17.87 -10.38
C ILE A 355 -31.69 18.47 -11.78
N LYS A 356 -32.18 19.72 -11.88
CA LYS A 356 -32.40 20.46 -13.13
C LYS A 356 -31.32 20.10 -14.15
N SER A 357 -31.79 19.62 -15.29
CA SER A 357 -31.05 19.35 -16.52
C SER A 357 -29.77 20.18 -16.66
N LEU A 358 -28.62 19.51 -16.52
CA LEU A 358 -27.45 19.80 -17.32
C LEU A 358 -27.38 18.67 -18.35
N ASN A 359 -27.58 19.01 -19.61
CA ASN A 359 -27.99 18.15 -20.72
C ASN A 359 -27.26 16.81 -20.82
N HIS A 360 -28.03 15.72 -20.75
CA HIS A 360 -27.59 14.33 -20.93
C HIS A 360 -26.94 14.03 -22.30
N GLN A 361 -27.18 14.84 -23.33
CA GLN A 361 -26.67 14.61 -24.69
C GLN A 361 -25.22 15.05 -24.90
N ASP A 362 -24.75 16.07 -24.18
CA ASP A 362 -23.37 16.56 -24.31
C ASP A 362 -22.35 15.60 -23.64
N PHE A 363 -22.78 14.80 -22.66
CA PHE A 363 -21.91 13.92 -21.87
C PHE A 363 -21.44 12.66 -22.60
N ALA A 364 -22.30 12.03 -23.42
CA ALA A 364 -21.92 10.84 -24.17
C ALA A 364 -20.90 11.16 -25.28
N ILE A 365 -21.03 12.36 -25.86
CA ILE A 365 -20.16 12.90 -26.90
C ILE A 365 -18.78 13.24 -26.33
N PHE A 366 -18.68 13.81 -25.12
CA PHE A 366 -17.38 14.18 -24.54
C PHE A 366 -16.49 13.00 -24.15
N TYR A 367 -17.04 11.91 -23.60
CA TYR A 367 -16.27 10.70 -23.30
C TYR A 367 -15.82 9.98 -24.59
N THR A 368 -16.68 9.92 -25.60
CA THR A 368 -16.30 9.38 -26.92
C THR A 368 -15.29 10.27 -27.65
N PHE A 369 -15.28 11.58 -27.41
CA PHE A 369 -14.27 12.50 -27.94
C PHE A 369 -12.90 12.35 -27.25
N ALA A 370 -12.89 12.08 -25.94
CA ALA A 370 -11.66 11.87 -25.17
C ALA A 370 -10.96 10.53 -25.50
N ASP A 371 -11.72 9.48 -25.80
CA ASP A 371 -11.19 8.16 -26.18
C ASP A 371 -10.59 8.14 -27.60
N ASN A 372 -10.91 9.12 -28.46
CA ASN A 372 -10.56 9.12 -29.89
C ASN A 372 -9.34 9.98 -30.29
N ILE A 373 -8.61 10.59 -29.36
CA ILE A 373 -7.52 11.53 -29.73
C ILE A 373 -6.18 11.05 -29.20
N SER A 374 -5.47 10.34 -30.08
CA SER A 374 -4.03 10.08 -30.02
C SER A 374 -3.32 11.03 -30.98
N THR A 375 -2.44 11.91 -30.48
CA THR A 375 -1.20 12.42 -31.10
C THR A 375 -0.66 13.60 -30.25
N ASN A 376 0.54 14.10 -30.56
CA ASN A 376 1.46 14.96 -29.78
C ASN A 376 0.94 16.30 -29.16
N SER A 377 -0.36 16.53 -28.99
CA SER A 377 -1.00 17.72 -28.36
C SER A 377 -1.38 17.54 -26.88
N GLY A 378 -1.32 16.32 -26.34
CA GLY A 378 -1.94 15.96 -25.06
C GLY A 378 -1.49 16.76 -23.83
N LYS A 379 -0.25 17.29 -23.80
CA LYS A 379 0.23 18.12 -22.68
C LYS A 379 -0.47 19.48 -22.62
N LYS A 380 -0.62 20.15 -23.76
CA LYS A 380 -1.30 21.46 -23.86
C LYS A 380 -2.80 21.30 -23.59
N GLU A 381 -3.40 20.23 -24.09
CA GLU A 381 -4.80 19.91 -23.79
C GLU A 381 -5.05 19.61 -22.31
N ALA A 382 -4.17 18.86 -21.64
CA ALA A 382 -4.30 18.60 -20.21
C ALA A 382 -4.22 19.90 -19.38
N GLU A 383 -3.40 20.86 -19.80
CA GLU A 383 -3.29 22.17 -19.17
C GLU A 383 -4.56 23.01 -19.41
N ASN A 384 -5.13 22.99 -20.62
CA ASN A 384 -6.42 23.64 -20.92
C ASN A 384 -7.55 23.10 -20.04
N PHE A 385 -7.68 21.77 -19.91
CA PHE A 385 -8.71 21.17 -19.06
C PHE A 385 -8.49 21.47 -17.57
N ARG A 386 -7.24 21.53 -17.11
CA ARG A 386 -6.94 22.00 -15.74
C ARG A 386 -7.42 23.44 -15.55
N ASP A 387 -7.19 24.32 -16.52
CA ASP A 387 -7.54 25.73 -16.40
C ASP A 387 -9.06 25.93 -16.46
N LEU A 388 -9.76 25.18 -17.30
CA LEU A 388 -11.23 25.08 -17.28
C LEU A 388 -11.76 24.60 -15.94
N ALA A 389 -11.10 23.62 -15.30
CA ALA A 389 -11.48 23.16 -13.98
C ALA A 389 -11.37 24.27 -12.93
N ILE A 390 -10.27 25.03 -12.95
CA ILE A 390 -10.05 26.17 -12.04
C ILE A 390 -11.10 27.26 -12.28
N TYR A 391 -11.40 27.57 -13.54
CA TYR A 391 -12.42 28.54 -13.91
C TYR A 391 -13.81 28.13 -13.40
N SER A 392 -14.23 26.89 -13.68
CA SER A 392 -15.55 26.37 -13.25
C SER A 392 -15.67 26.35 -11.72
N GLU A 393 -14.59 25.98 -11.02
CA GLU A 393 -14.56 26.04 -9.56
C GLU A 393 -14.75 27.47 -9.04
N SER A 394 -14.13 28.47 -9.68
CA SER A 394 -14.28 29.88 -9.32
C SER A 394 -15.71 30.42 -9.52
N LYS A 395 -16.50 29.76 -10.38
CA LYS A 395 -17.93 30.04 -10.59
C LYS A 395 -18.84 29.27 -9.63
N GLY A 396 -18.28 28.41 -8.77
CA GLY A 396 -19.03 27.54 -7.88
C GLY A 396 -19.53 26.25 -8.53
N GLU A 397 -19.16 25.97 -9.78
CA GLU A 397 -19.56 24.79 -10.55
C GLU A 397 -18.64 23.60 -10.22
N ILE A 398 -18.67 23.17 -8.96
CA ILE A 398 -17.70 22.20 -8.41
C ILE A 398 -17.74 20.84 -9.13
N PHE A 399 -18.92 20.37 -9.56
CA PHE A 399 -19.04 19.10 -10.30
C PHE A 399 -18.44 19.19 -11.69
N GLU A 400 -18.60 20.32 -12.37
CA GLU A 400 -18.01 20.57 -13.67
C GLU A 400 -16.49 20.73 -13.57
N ALA A 401 -16.02 21.43 -12.54
CA ALA A 401 -14.60 21.49 -12.20
C ALA A 401 -13.97 20.10 -12.01
N LEU A 402 -14.67 19.20 -11.29
CA LEU A 402 -14.22 17.82 -11.12
C LEU A 402 -14.10 17.10 -12.46
N ARG A 403 -15.08 17.26 -13.35
CA ARG A 403 -15.07 16.60 -14.67
C ARG A 403 -13.90 17.05 -15.51
N PHE A 404 -13.66 18.36 -15.60
CA PHE A 404 -12.52 18.88 -16.35
C PHE A 404 -11.18 18.39 -15.79
N ILE A 405 -11.01 18.36 -14.46
CA ILE A 405 -9.76 17.88 -13.87
C ILE A 405 -9.58 16.36 -14.04
N GLN A 406 -10.66 15.58 -14.10
CA GLN A 406 -10.62 14.15 -14.41
C GLN A 406 -10.15 13.91 -15.86
N ILE A 407 -10.64 14.70 -16.82
CA ILE A 407 -10.17 14.65 -18.21
C ILE A 407 -8.69 15.03 -18.30
N ALA A 408 -8.29 16.10 -17.59
CA ALA A 408 -6.88 16.49 -17.50
C ALA A 408 -6.00 15.36 -16.94
N LYS A 409 -6.49 14.62 -15.94
CA LYS A 409 -5.80 13.45 -15.37
C LYS A 409 -5.64 12.32 -16.38
N LEU A 410 -6.66 11.99 -17.17
CA LEU A 410 -6.56 10.96 -18.21
C LEU A 410 -5.45 11.30 -19.22
N LYS A 411 -5.34 12.58 -19.59
CA LYS A 411 -4.30 13.06 -20.52
C LYS A 411 -2.91 13.20 -19.89
N ARG A 412 -2.83 13.45 -18.58
CA ARG A 412 -1.56 13.57 -17.84
C ARG A 412 -1.63 12.86 -16.47
N PRO A 413 -1.58 11.52 -16.45
CA PRO A 413 -1.82 10.72 -15.23
C PRO A 413 -0.87 11.05 -14.06
N HIS A 414 0.37 11.43 -14.37
CA HIS A 414 1.41 11.75 -13.39
C HIS A 414 1.57 13.26 -13.11
N GLY A 415 0.65 14.11 -13.59
CA GLY A 415 0.71 15.55 -13.35
C GLY A 415 0.50 15.90 -11.88
N LYS A 416 1.54 16.40 -11.18
CA LYS A 416 1.49 16.73 -9.74
C LYS A 416 0.35 17.71 -9.40
N ILE A 417 0.26 18.82 -10.14
CA ILE A 417 -0.76 19.86 -9.95
C ILE A 417 -2.17 19.32 -10.23
N ILE A 418 -2.34 18.57 -11.33
CA ILE A 418 -3.64 17.97 -11.70
C ILE A 418 -4.13 17.00 -10.62
N ASN A 419 -3.23 16.11 -10.16
CA ASN A 419 -3.57 15.14 -9.12
C ASN A 419 -3.83 15.81 -7.76
N GLN A 420 -3.14 16.90 -7.44
CA GLN A 420 -3.44 17.70 -6.25
C GLN A 420 -4.83 18.33 -6.36
N LYS A 421 -5.13 18.97 -7.49
CA LYS A 421 -6.41 19.64 -7.71
C LYS A 421 -7.59 18.67 -7.70
N LEU A 422 -7.42 17.50 -8.29
CA LEU A 422 -8.42 16.42 -8.24
C LEU A 422 -8.71 16.00 -6.80
N ARG A 423 -7.69 15.83 -5.95
CA ARG A 423 -7.89 15.52 -4.52
C ARG A 423 -8.66 16.62 -3.80
N GLU A 424 -8.27 17.88 -3.98
CA GLU A 424 -8.95 19.03 -3.38
C GLU A 424 -10.44 19.08 -3.74
N LEU A 425 -10.77 18.91 -5.03
CA LEU A 425 -12.16 18.90 -5.51
C LEU A 425 -12.94 17.68 -4.99
N SER A 426 -12.33 16.49 -5.00
CA SER A 426 -12.95 15.28 -4.44
C SER A 426 -13.25 15.42 -2.94
N ASP A 427 -12.33 15.98 -2.15
CA ASP A 427 -12.56 16.24 -0.73
C ASP A 427 -13.66 17.28 -0.51
N LYS A 428 -13.70 18.37 -1.29
CA LYS A 428 -14.79 19.37 -1.23
C LYS A 428 -16.16 18.74 -1.49
N ILE A 429 -16.30 17.97 -2.58
CA ILE A 429 -17.55 17.28 -2.92
C ILE A 429 -17.93 16.28 -1.83
N PHE A 430 -16.95 15.49 -1.34
CA PHE A 430 -17.19 14.52 -0.29
C PHE A 430 -17.70 15.21 0.98
N MET A 431 -17.11 16.32 1.44
CA MET A 431 -17.56 16.99 2.67
C MET A 431 -18.97 17.60 2.52
N ASN A 432 -19.31 18.12 1.34
CA ASN A 432 -20.61 18.74 1.07
C ASN A 432 -21.76 17.75 0.86
N ARG A 433 -21.48 16.46 0.63
CA ARG A 433 -22.51 15.43 0.41
C ARG A 433 -23.50 15.29 1.57
N ARG A 434 -23.15 15.72 2.79
CA ARG A 434 -24.04 15.65 3.97
C ARG A 434 -25.31 16.48 3.81
N ASN A 435 -25.30 17.50 2.94
CA ASN A 435 -26.50 18.28 2.63
C ASN A 435 -27.41 17.58 1.61
N VAL A 436 -26.94 16.51 0.96
CA VAL A 436 -27.67 15.74 -0.06
C VAL A 436 -28.41 14.53 0.55
N PHE A 437 -27.97 14.05 1.71
CA PHE A 437 -28.56 12.91 2.42
C PHE A 437 -29.39 13.29 3.66
N LYS A 438 -29.61 14.59 3.90
CA LYS A 438 -30.66 15.09 4.80
C LYS A 438 -31.92 15.26 3.98
#